data_AF-A0A2G2N5L5-F1
#
_entry.id   AF-A0A2G2N5L5-F1
#
_cell.length_a   1.000
_cell.length_b   1.000
_cell.length_c   1.000
_cell.angle_alpha   90.00
_cell.angle_beta   90.00
_cell.angle_gamma   90.00
#
_symmetry.space_group_name_H-M   'P 1'
#
loop_
_entity.id
_entity.type
_entity.pdbx_description
1 polymer ?
#
loop_
_entity_poly.entity_id
_entity_poly.type
_entity_poly.pdbx_seq_one_letter_code
_entity_poly.pdbx_strand_id
1 'polypeptide(L)'
;MKTLKTVFISVVGICLCGHGGQIAWAQESEQTGGVVSKAEYLARNFQKAVKSKQDALVVKVADEIFDQQVQQKFTPGFSSYFFRNSAYAYWREDQNVKAMYSAEGLIRHGSDYHRALGYRLKFYIARNNAIDKAKANEKDIEDNKTAYQGLTGFLSIVFAKDASEDASSVVIPQRYISRFLRDLKSENDLQISDSKFKVYETLFESGYKPEGPLDTVNFWRKQYGLGLLERGQIKQAKKIAVAITNPSILRSIYIDKAYEPLWTISNLKSSKRVMRAFEDDINRLERLVKKHPDKLQGRQYLIKAYATIGKLDEAVKLADKTLEDMENFDSFTDEAKYKNWIFNEIAYVYYEKGDYERGNAYMLRAASISEDGSKGNISQVINYTAKLLNQAEYQKALDIQGKLLSEAGASDYGDMWIWYNQACGYYKLGKLEQSSVAMKKLVDKREKNYAAYAMSLLCQNKIEAAARSYLVRLEDPEHRNLALEALQISNVPKHEMPLDKILRTNLEKIRTRPDILRAVNKYGRIEAWSLSNTYWGNY
;
A
#
# COMPACT_ATOMS: atom_id res chain seq x y z
N MET A 1 -6.75 41.69 -27.89
CA MET A 1 -7.48 42.09 -26.66
C MET A 1 -8.70 41.21 -26.36
N LYS A 2 -9.59 40.91 -27.33
CA LYS A 2 -10.70 39.94 -27.11
C LYS A 2 -10.20 38.53 -26.73
N THR A 3 -9.12 38.06 -27.33
CA THR A 3 -8.52 36.73 -27.06
C THR A 3 -7.92 36.59 -25.65
N LEU A 4 -7.43 37.67 -25.05
CA LEU A 4 -6.85 37.68 -23.70
C LEU A 4 -7.94 37.62 -22.60
N LYS A 5 -9.10 38.25 -22.83
CA LYS A 5 -10.27 38.12 -21.95
C LYS A 5 -10.84 36.69 -22.00
N THR A 6 -10.89 36.08 -23.19
CA THR A 6 -11.43 34.73 -23.36
C THR A 6 -10.58 33.66 -22.66
N VAL A 7 -9.25 33.73 -22.76
CA VAL A 7 -8.37 32.72 -22.13
C VAL A 7 -8.26 32.91 -20.61
N PHE A 8 -8.31 34.15 -20.09
CA PHE A 8 -8.33 34.39 -18.64
C PHE A 8 -9.64 33.87 -18.02
N ILE A 9 -10.77 34.01 -18.72
CA ILE A 9 -12.05 33.40 -18.34
C ILE A 9 -11.99 31.87 -18.47
N SER A 10 -11.23 31.30 -19.42
CA SER A 10 -11.07 29.84 -19.52
C SER A 10 -10.19 29.26 -18.41
N VAL A 11 -9.07 29.90 -18.05
CA VAL A 11 -8.17 29.40 -16.99
C VAL A 11 -8.78 29.58 -15.60
N VAL A 12 -9.48 30.70 -15.36
CA VAL A 12 -10.22 30.91 -14.10
C VAL A 12 -11.54 30.13 -14.08
N GLY A 13 -12.20 29.94 -15.23
CA GLY A 13 -13.43 29.16 -15.36
C GLY A 13 -13.23 27.65 -15.18
N ILE A 14 -12.10 27.10 -15.63
CA ILE A 14 -11.75 25.69 -15.38
C ILE A 14 -11.50 25.43 -13.88
N CYS A 15 -11.12 26.45 -13.11
CA CYS A 15 -11.03 26.36 -11.64
C CYS A 15 -12.38 26.58 -10.92
N LEU A 16 -13.43 27.09 -11.59
CA LEU A 16 -14.70 27.48 -10.96
C LEU A 16 -15.93 26.63 -11.40
N CYS A 17 -15.85 25.84 -12.48
CA CYS A 17 -16.99 25.05 -12.99
C CYS A 17 -17.10 23.61 -12.44
N GLY A 18 -16.56 23.35 -11.24
CA GLY A 18 -16.65 22.03 -10.60
C GLY A 18 -17.94 21.76 -9.84
N HIS A 19 -18.80 22.74 -9.57
CA HIS A 19 -20.06 22.54 -8.84
C HIS A 19 -21.21 23.30 -9.51
N GLY A 20 -22.30 22.59 -9.81
CA GLY A 20 -23.55 23.20 -10.27
C GLY A 20 -24.15 24.08 -9.18
N GLY A 21 -24.06 25.38 -9.37
CA GLY A 21 -24.73 26.39 -8.57
C GLY A 21 -24.60 27.74 -9.27
N GLN A 22 -25.72 28.31 -9.72
CA GLN A 22 -25.76 29.71 -10.14
C GLN A 22 -25.40 30.58 -8.92
N ILE A 23 -24.22 31.21 -8.94
CA ILE A 23 -23.92 32.31 -8.02
C ILE A 23 -24.35 33.59 -8.74
N ALA A 24 -25.40 34.20 -8.20
CA ALA A 24 -25.95 35.47 -8.65
C ALA A 24 -24.87 36.56 -8.62
N TRP A 25 -24.57 37.14 -9.77
CA TRP A 25 -23.86 38.41 -9.92
C TRP A 25 -24.89 39.52 -10.07
N ALA A 26 -25.51 39.93 -8.98
CA ALA A 26 -26.31 41.16 -8.92
C ALA A 26 -26.59 41.52 -7.47
N GLN A 27 -26.53 42.82 -7.16
CA GLN A 27 -26.84 43.47 -5.87
C GLN A 27 -25.67 43.57 -4.89
N GLU A 28 -24.72 44.45 -5.22
CA GLU A 28 -24.11 45.38 -4.27
C GLU A 28 -23.31 46.42 -5.07
N SER A 29 -23.99 47.33 -5.76
CA SER A 29 -23.34 48.49 -6.40
C SER A 29 -24.09 49.80 -6.26
N GLU A 30 -25.08 49.88 -5.37
CA GLU A 30 -25.77 51.13 -5.09
C GLU A 30 -25.62 51.47 -3.61
N GLN A 31 -24.41 51.89 -3.23
CA GLN A 31 -24.13 52.84 -2.15
C GLN A 31 -22.63 52.78 -1.83
N THR A 32 -21.84 53.52 -2.59
CA THR A 32 -20.60 54.20 -2.18
C THR A 32 -19.88 54.64 -3.45
N GLY A 33 -19.91 55.94 -3.73
CA GLY A 33 -19.06 56.51 -4.76
C GLY A 33 -17.59 56.21 -4.45
N GLY A 34 -16.85 55.75 -5.46
CA GLY A 34 -15.39 55.86 -5.47
C GLY A 34 -14.55 54.64 -5.02
N VAL A 35 -15.07 53.40 -5.04
CA VAL A 35 -14.22 52.21 -4.77
C VAL A 35 -14.22 51.26 -5.96
N VAL A 36 -13.17 51.32 -6.79
CA VAL A 36 -12.84 50.22 -7.71
C VAL A 36 -12.57 48.98 -6.86
N SER A 37 -13.26 47.87 -7.13
CA SER A 37 -13.03 46.63 -6.38
C SER A 37 -11.55 46.25 -6.44
N LYS A 38 -10.97 45.82 -5.31
CA LYS A 38 -9.53 45.53 -5.18
C LYS A 38 -9.05 44.50 -6.22
N ALA A 39 -9.94 43.63 -6.68
CA ALA A 39 -9.69 42.68 -7.77
C ALA A 39 -9.51 43.36 -9.15
N GLU A 40 -10.33 44.37 -9.47
CA GLU A 40 -10.13 45.17 -10.68
C GLU A 40 -8.86 46.03 -10.62
N TYR A 41 -8.48 46.49 -9.42
CA TYR A 41 -7.22 47.21 -9.20
C TYR A 41 -6.00 46.31 -9.47
N LEU A 42 -6.00 45.09 -8.94
CA LEU A 42 -4.92 44.11 -9.14
C LEU A 42 -4.81 43.65 -10.60
N ALA A 43 -5.94 43.41 -11.28
CA ALA A 43 -5.95 43.01 -12.69
C ALA A 43 -5.41 44.11 -13.62
N ARG A 44 -5.72 45.39 -13.34
CA ARG A 44 -5.19 46.54 -14.12
C ARG A 44 -3.68 46.73 -13.89
N ASN A 45 -3.20 46.53 -12.67
CA ASN A 45 -1.77 46.63 -12.35
C ASN A 45 -0.94 45.47 -12.91
N PHE A 46 -1.49 44.25 -12.95
CA PHE A 46 -0.86 43.12 -13.63
C PHE A 46 -0.71 43.38 -15.14
N GLN A 47 -1.76 43.87 -15.80
CA GLN A 47 -1.69 44.23 -17.23
C GLN A 47 -0.72 45.37 -17.53
N LYS A 48 -0.58 46.36 -16.62
CA LYS A 48 0.44 47.42 -16.74
C LYS A 48 1.86 46.88 -16.55
N ALA A 49 2.10 46.03 -15.55
CA ALA A 49 3.40 45.42 -15.27
C ALA A 49 3.89 44.50 -16.40
N VAL A 50 2.98 43.75 -17.02
CA VAL A 50 3.27 42.92 -18.20
C VAL A 50 3.64 43.79 -19.42
N LYS A 51 2.98 44.95 -19.61
CA LYS A 51 3.31 45.89 -20.69
C LYS A 51 4.64 46.61 -20.48
N SER A 52 5.09 46.83 -19.24
CA SER A 52 6.34 47.54 -18.92
C SER A 52 7.57 46.64 -18.76
N LYS A 53 7.43 45.32 -18.96
CA LYS A 53 8.52 44.31 -18.84
C LYS A 53 9.28 44.35 -17.50
N GLN A 54 8.56 44.55 -16.38
CA GLN A 54 9.15 44.56 -15.05
C GLN A 54 8.92 43.23 -14.32
N ASP A 55 9.88 42.31 -14.45
CA ASP A 55 9.80 40.92 -13.98
C ASP A 55 9.46 40.77 -12.49
N ALA A 56 10.06 41.61 -11.64
CA ALA A 56 9.82 41.58 -10.20
C ALA A 56 8.38 41.97 -9.81
N LEU A 57 7.74 42.83 -10.59
CA LEU A 57 6.39 43.33 -10.32
C LEU A 57 5.32 42.32 -10.77
N VAL A 58 5.57 41.59 -11.87
CA VAL A 58 4.70 40.51 -12.36
C VAL A 58 4.67 39.35 -11.37
N VAL A 59 5.83 38.96 -10.82
CA VAL A 59 5.92 37.91 -9.78
C VAL A 59 5.20 38.33 -8.51
N LYS A 60 5.40 39.57 -8.06
CA LYS A 60 4.77 40.08 -6.83
C LYS A 60 3.24 40.13 -6.91
N VAL A 61 2.69 40.59 -8.04
CA VAL A 61 1.23 40.66 -8.22
C VAL A 61 0.62 39.25 -8.41
N ALA A 62 1.35 38.32 -9.03
CA ALA A 62 0.93 36.92 -9.14
C ALA A 62 0.90 36.22 -7.76
N ASP A 63 1.87 36.51 -6.89
CA ASP A 63 1.89 36.00 -5.52
C ASP A 63 0.73 36.57 -4.68
N GLU A 64 0.43 37.87 -4.78
CA GLU A 64 -0.68 38.51 -4.05
C GLU A 64 -2.07 38.00 -4.48
N ILE A 65 -2.26 37.71 -5.77
CA ILE A 65 -3.50 37.09 -6.28
C ILE A 65 -3.64 35.64 -5.76
N PHE A 66 -2.52 34.93 -5.65
CA PHE A 66 -2.48 33.54 -5.21
C PHE A 66 -2.70 33.40 -3.69
N ASP A 67 -2.08 34.25 -2.88
CA ASP A 67 -2.22 34.25 -1.42
C ASP A 67 -3.66 34.53 -0.95
N GLN A 68 -4.43 35.35 -1.69
CA GLN A 68 -5.85 35.57 -1.37
C GLN A 68 -6.75 34.36 -1.66
N GLN A 69 -6.43 33.53 -2.67
CA GLN A 69 -7.27 32.37 -3.01
C GLN A 69 -6.94 31.10 -2.21
N VAL A 70 -5.74 31.01 -1.63
CA VAL A 70 -5.28 29.80 -0.91
C VAL A 70 -5.65 29.79 0.57
N GLN A 71 -6.01 30.92 1.17
CA GLN A 71 -6.53 30.92 2.55
C GLN A 71 -7.83 30.12 2.74
N GLN A 72 -8.50 29.67 1.66
CA GLN A 72 -9.70 28.86 1.81
C GLN A 72 -9.56 27.35 1.58
N LYS A 73 -8.74 26.78 0.67
CA LYS A 73 -8.85 25.32 0.38
C LYS A 73 -7.64 24.48 -0.09
N PHE A 74 -6.39 24.97 -0.12
CA PHE A 74 -5.26 24.13 -0.62
C PHE A 74 -3.98 24.14 0.23
N THR A 75 -3.23 23.04 0.16
CA THR A 75 -1.96 22.84 0.89
C THR A 75 -0.85 23.74 0.32
N PRO A 76 -0.08 24.49 1.14
CA PRO A 76 0.89 25.47 0.63
C PRO A 76 2.16 24.81 0.07
N GLY A 77 2.64 25.29 -1.08
CA GLY A 77 4.03 25.09 -1.55
C GLY A 77 4.20 24.48 -2.95
N PHE A 78 3.38 23.50 -3.34
CA PHE A 78 3.57 22.79 -4.62
C PHE A 78 2.88 23.48 -5.81
N SER A 79 1.77 24.16 -5.55
CA SER A 79 0.93 24.84 -6.56
C SER A 79 1.48 26.20 -6.97
N SER A 80 2.10 26.97 -6.07
CA SER A 80 2.70 28.28 -6.39
C SER A 80 3.90 28.16 -7.34
N TYR A 81 4.72 27.12 -7.18
CA TYR A 81 5.87 26.86 -8.04
C TYR A 81 5.46 26.45 -9.48
N PHE A 82 4.38 25.68 -9.61
CA PHE A 82 3.85 25.25 -10.91
C PHE A 82 3.17 26.40 -11.68
N PHE A 83 2.42 27.24 -10.97
CA PHE A 83 1.75 28.41 -11.56
C PHE A 83 2.77 29.49 -11.96
N ARG A 84 3.79 29.75 -11.12
CA ARG A 84 4.90 30.66 -11.45
C ARG A 84 5.61 30.25 -12.74
N ASN A 85 6.01 28.99 -12.86
CA ASN A 85 6.77 28.53 -14.02
C ASN A 85 5.93 28.50 -15.32
N SER A 86 4.64 28.20 -15.21
CA SER A 86 3.72 28.19 -16.36
C SER A 86 3.45 29.61 -16.89
N ALA A 87 3.27 30.58 -15.99
CA ALA A 87 3.10 31.99 -16.35
C ALA A 87 4.40 32.59 -16.93
N TYR A 88 5.55 32.22 -16.37
CA TYR A 88 6.87 32.69 -16.83
C TYR A 88 7.24 32.14 -18.22
N ALA A 89 6.90 30.88 -18.51
CA ALA A 89 7.12 30.25 -19.82
C ALA A 89 6.25 30.88 -20.94
N TYR A 90 5.03 31.31 -20.61
CA TYR A 90 4.15 31.97 -21.58
C TYR A 90 4.58 33.43 -21.87
N TRP A 91 5.19 34.10 -20.88
CA TRP A 91 5.67 35.48 -20.99
C TRP A 91 6.87 35.66 -21.94
N ARG A 92 7.75 34.65 -22.08
CA ARG A 92 8.93 34.75 -22.97
C ARG A 92 8.71 34.35 -24.44
N GLU A 93 7.50 33.95 -24.84
CA GLU A 93 7.19 33.44 -26.20
C GLU A 93 8.19 32.41 -26.75
N ASP A 94 8.82 31.61 -25.87
CA ASP A 94 9.90 30.71 -26.26
C ASP A 94 9.32 29.42 -26.87
N GLN A 95 9.36 29.33 -28.21
CA GLN A 95 8.86 28.20 -29.00
C GLN A 95 9.57 26.87 -28.63
N ASN A 96 10.79 26.92 -28.08
CA ASN A 96 11.53 25.73 -27.65
C ASN A 96 10.94 25.08 -26.40
N VAL A 97 10.30 25.86 -25.52
CA VAL A 97 9.65 25.33 -24.31
C VAL A 97 8.32 24.65 -24.65
N LYS A 98 7.58 25.13 -25.67
CA LYS A 98 6.41 24.40 -26.19
C LYS A 98 6.79 23.02 -26.75
N ALA A 99 7.95 22.92 -27.40
CA ALA A 99 8.48 21.64 -27.87
C ALA A 99 8.87 20.71 -26.69
N MET A 100 9.41 21.26 -25.61
CA MET A 100 9.75 20.52 -24.38
C MET A 100 8.53 19.85 -23.70
N TYR A 101 7.30 20.23 -24.06
CA TYR A 101 6.05 19.62 -23.59
C TYR A 101 5.25 18.87 -24.67
N SER A 102 5.77 18.81 -25.91
CA SER A 102 5.28 17.88 -26.92
C SER A 102 5.95 16.51 -26.73
N ALA A 103 5.28 15.44 -27.20
CA ALA A 103 5.81 14.08 -27.08
C ALA A 103 7.17 13.88 -27.80
N GLU A 104 7.57 14.79 -28.70
CA GLU A 104 8.85 14.75 -29.42
C GLU A 104 9.98 15.53 -28.74
N GLY A 105 9.74 16.65 -28.05
CA GLY A 105 10.83 17.38 -27.37
C GLY A 105 11.28 16.73 -26.06
N LEU A 106 10.37 15.99 -25.42
CA LEU A 106 10.67 15.14 -24.26
C LEU A 106 11.66 13.99 -24.57
N ILE A 107 11.83 13.63 -25.85
CA ILE A 107 12.73 12.57 -26.34
C ILE A 107 14.19 13.04 -26.38
N ARG A 108 14.49 14.35 -26.43
CA ARG A 108 15.86 14.87 -26.55
C ARG A 108 16.61 15.10 -25.23
N HIS A 109 15.93 15.17 -24.09
CA HIS A 109 16.54 15.55 -22.80
C HIS A 109 16.16 14.57 -21.68
N GLY A 110 16.95 13.49 -21.57
CA GLY A 110 16.65 12.30 -20.78
C GLY A 110 16.52 12.45 -19.26
N SER A 111 16.91 13.57 -18.64
CA SER A 111 16.79 13.75 -17.17
C SER A 111 15.46 14.35 -16.71
N ASP A 112 14.79 15.14 -17.55
CA ASP A 112 13.52 15.81 -17.20
C ASP A 112 12.29 14.97 -17.54
N TYR A 113 12.46 13.94 -18.37
CA TYR A 113 11.41 12.98 -18.74
C TYR A 113 10.85 12.24 -17.52
N HIS A 114 11.72 11.76 -16.62
CA HIS A 114 11.32 11.04 -15.40
C HIS A 114 10.55 11.91 -14.41
N ARG A 115 10.93 13.18 -14.30
CA ARG A 115 10.23 14.16 -13.46
C ARG A 115 8.86 14.47 -14.07
N ALA A 116 8.79 14.73 -15.37
CA ALA A 116 7.55 14.96 -16.11
C ALA A 116 6.59 13.76 -16.06
N LEU A 117 7.10 12.51 -16.11
CA LEU A 117 6.32 11.27 -15.94
C LEU A 117 5.71 11.18 -14.54
N GLY A 118 6.53 11.45 -13.52
CA GLY A 118 6.10 11.50 -12.13
C GLY A 118 5.09 12.63 -11.89
N TYR A 119 5.25 13.78 -12.54
CA TYR A 119 4.32 14.91 -12.45
C TYR A 119 3.00 14.62 -13.17
N ARG A 120 2.99 13.96 -14.33
CA ARG A 120 1.76 13.55 -15.03
C ARG A 120 0.98 12.52 -14.23
N LEU A 121 1.64 11.53 -13.64
CA LEU A 121 0.98 10.54 -12.79
C LEU A 121 0.49 11.17 -11.48
N LYS A 122 1.27 12.07 -10.87
CA LYS A 122 0.83 12.87 -9.70
C LYS A 122 -0.35 13.78 -10.04
N PHE A 123 -0.37 14.41 -11.21
CA PHE A 123 -1.48 15.24 -11.69
C PHE A 123 -2.73 14.39 -11.90
N TYR A 124 -2.59 13.19 -12.47
CA TYR A 124 -3.70 12.25 -12.66
C TYR A 124 -4.29 11.78 -11.32
N ILE A 125 -3.42 11.43 -10.35
CA ILE A 125 -3.82 11.06 -8.99
C ILE A 125 -4.44 12.26 -8.25
N ALA A 126 -3.90 13.47 -8.40
CA ALA A 126 -4.43 14.68 -7.78
C ALA A 126 -5.80 15.06 -8.36
N ARG A 127 -5.99 14.89 -9.68
CA ARG A 127 -7.28 15.07 -10.36
C ARG A 127 -8.33 14.10 -9.82
N ASN A 128 -8.00 12.82 -9.69
CA ASN A 128 -8.94 11.82 -9.19
C ASN A 128 -9.29 12.03 -7.70
N ASN A 129 -8.32 12.42 -6.86
CA ASN A 129 -8.59 12.79 -5.47
C ASN A 129 -9.45 14.07 -5.35
N ALA A 130 -9.33 15.00 -6.29
CA ALA A 130 -10.18 16.20 -6.35
C ALA A 130 -11.61 15.86 -6.80
N ILE A 131 -11.77 14.91 -7.72
CA ILE A 131 -13.07 14.36 -8.15
C ILE A 131 -13.74 13.59 -7.00
N ASP A 132 -12.98 12.82 -6.21
CA ASP A 132 -13.53 12.09 -5.06
C ASP A 132 -14.03 13.01 -3.93
N LYS A 133 -13.45 14.21 -3.79
CA LYS A 133 -13.98 15.25 -2.88
C LYS A 133 -15.23 15.94 -3.41
N ALA A 134 -15.57 15.76 -4.69
CA ALA A 134 -16.64 16.49 -5.38
C ALA A 134 -17.93 15.67 -5.59
N LYS A 135 -18.09 14.49 -4.97
CA LYS A 135 -19.24 13.61 -5.21
C LYS A 135 -20.61 14.26 -4.91
N ALA A 136 -21.26 14.72 -5.98
CA ALA A 136 -22.71 14.70 -6.17
C ALA A 136 -23.02 14.94 -7.67
N ASN A 137 -22.97 13.90 -8.51
CA ASN A 137 -23.87 13.69 -9.69
C ASN A 137 -23.45 12.49 -10.56
N GLU A 138 -24.43 11.83 -11.16
CA GLU A 138 -24.32 10.60 -11.99
C GLU A 138 -23.54 10.77 -13.31
N LYS A 139 -23.09 11.99 -13.64
CA LYS A 139 -22.42 12.31 -14.92
C LYS A 139 -20.94 11.85 -14.99
N ASP A 140 -20.35 11.46 -13.86
CA ASP A 140 -18.91 11.11 -13.72
C ASP A 140 -18.52 9.70 -14.23
N ILE A 141 -19.48 8.87 -14.62
CA ILE A 141 -19.21 7.51 -15.12
C ILE A 141 -18.56 7.56 -16.51
N GLU A 142 -18.92 8.53 -17.35
CA GLU A 142 -18.42 8.66 -18.72
C GLU A 142 -17.00 9.29 -18.77
N ASP A 143 -16.70 10.21 -17.86
CA ASP A 143 -15.37 10.84 -17.74
C ASP A 143 -14.30 9.90 -17.18
N ASN A 144 -14.69 8.91 -16.36
CA ASN A 144 -13.81 7.82 -15.94
C ASN A 144 -13.36 6.99 -17.15
N LYS A 145 -14.27 6.68 -18.07
CA LYS A 145 -13.98 5.92 -19.31
C LYS A 145 -12.94 6.61 -20.18
N THR A 146 -13.01 7.93 -20.33
CA THR A 146 -12.05 8.75 -21.08
C THR A 146 -10.68 8.83 -20.39
N ALA A 147 -10.66 8.87 -19.05
CA ALA A 147 -9.43 8.84 -18.27
C ALA A 147 -8.72 7.47 -18.41
N TYR A 148 -9.48 6.37 -18.35
CA TYR A 148 -8.98 5.01 -18.58
C TYR A 148 -8.36 4.79 -19.96
N GLN A 149 -8.99 5.31 -21.01
CA GLN A 149 -8.44 5.31 -22.36
C GLN A 149 -7.13 6.12 -22.47
N GLY A 150 -7.03 7.23 -21.73
CA GLY A 150 -5.83 8.07 -21.69
C GLY A 150 -4.61 7.39 -21.05
N LEU A 151 -4.78 6.65 -19.95
CA LEU A 151 -3.67 5.96 -19.29
C LEU A 151 -3.35 4.60 -19.92
N THR A 152 -4.34 3.85 -20.41
CA THR A 152 -4.06 2.65 -21.23
C THR A 152 -3.34 3.04 -22.51
N GLY A 153 -3.78 4.11 -23.18
CA GLY A 153 -3.04 4.72 -24.28
C GLY A 153 -1.63 5.17 -23.87
N PHE A 154 -1.46 5.78 -22.69
CA PHE A 154 -0.15 6.20 -22.18
C PHE A 154 0.79 5.04 -21.84
N LEU A 155 0.32 4.02 -21.13
CA LEU A 155 1.11 2.82 -20.82
C LEU A 155 1.41 2.06 -22.13
N SER A 156 0.46 1.95 -23.05
CA SER A 156 0.71 1.40 -24.38
C SER A 156 1.72 2.24 -25.17
N ILE A 157 1.73 3.58 -25.09
CA ILE A 157 2.74 4.42 -25.75
C ILE A 157 4.11 4.29 -25.08
N VAL A 158 4.17 4.26 -23.75
CA VAL A 158 5.40 4.09 -22.97
C VAL A 158 6.01 2.71 -23.22
N PHE A 159 5.18 1.67 -23.39
CA PHE A 159 5.65 0.30 -23.58
C PHE A 159 5.73 -0.15 -25.05
N ALA A 160 5.05 0.51 -26.00
CA ALA A 160 5.12 0.16 -27.43
C ALA A 160 6.27 0.85 -28.19
N LYS A 161 6.91 1.88 -27.61
CA LYS A 161 8.02 2.59 -28.28
C LYS A 161 9.41 1.99 -27.99
N ASP A 162 9.48 0.89 -27.25
CA ASP A 162 10.72 0.21 -26.84
C ASP A 162 11.14 -0.93 -27.78
N ALA A 163 10.70 -0.88 -29.04
CA ALA A 163 11.26 -1.68 -30.13
C ALA A 163 12.43 -0.99 -30.85
N SER A 164 13.06 0.01 -30.22
CA SER A 164 14.31 0.63 -30.69
C SER A 164 15.39 0.44 -29.62
N GLU A 165 16.61 0.14 -30.06
CA GLU A 165 17.72 -0.49 -29.30
C GLU A 165 18.22 0.27 -28.05
N ASP A 166 17.63 1.41 -27.69
CA ASP A 166 18.14 2.30 -26.62
C ASP A 166 17.15 2.52 -25.45
N ALA A 167 16.00 1.86 -25.45
CA ALA A 167 14.92 2.14 -24.48
C ALA A 167 14.98 1.32 -23.17
N SER A 168 16.17 0.93 -22.75
CA SER A 168 16.37 0.01 -21.61
C SER A 168 16.14 0.61 -20.20
N SER A 169 15.56 1.81 -20.06
CA SER A 169 15.73 2.61 -18.82
C SER A 169 14.48 3.21 -18.16
N VAL A 170 13.26 3.15 -18.73
CA VAL A 170 12.07 3.69 -18.05
C VAL A 170 11.38 2.63 -17.19
N VAL A 171 11.92 2.39 -15.99
CA VAL A 171 11.25 1.56 -14.98
C VAL A 171 10.27 2.44 -14.19
N ILE A 172 8.97 2.15 -14.25
CA ILE A 172 7.98 2.79 -13.38
C ILE A 172 8.07 2.17 -11.97
N PRO A 173 8.29 2.96 -10.91
CA PRO A 173 8.37 2.42 -9.56
C PRO A 173 7.11 1.67 -9.11
N GLN A 174 7.30 0.50 -8.51
CA GLN A 174 6.20 -0.36 -8.07
C GLN A 174 5.23 0.35 -7.12
N ARG A 175 5.72 1.29 -6.32
CA ARG A 175 4.91 2.11 -5.40
C ARG A 175 3.84 2.93 -6.13
N TYR A 176 4.15 3.42 -7.33
CA TYR A 176 3.22 4.23 -8.11
C TYR A 176 2.15 3.37 -8.77
N ILE A 177 2.55 2.21 -9.31
CA ILE A 177 1.61 1.22 -9.86
C ILE A 177 0.68 0.71 -8.74
N SER A 178 1.25 0.39 -7.57
CA SER A 178 0.49 -0.07 -6.40
C SER A 178 -0.53 0.96 -5.91
N ARG A 179 -0.15 2.25 -5.91
CA ARG A 179 -1.08 3.32 -5.54
C ARG A 179 -2.19 3.46 -6.58
N PHE A 180 -1.85 3.43 -7.86
CA PHE A 180 -2.83 3.51 -8.92
C PHE A 180 -3.84 2.35 -8.88
N LEU A 181 -3.37 1.11 -8.77
CA LEU A 181 -4.22 -0.08 -8.63
C LEU A 181 -5.15 -0.03 -7.41
N ARG A 182 -4.73 0.65 -6.33
CA ARG A 182 -5.53 0.86 -5.12
C ARG A 182 -6.65 1.88 -5.33
N ASP A 183 -6.36 2.93 -6.09
CA ASP A 183 -7.31 4.01 -6.39
C ASP A 183 -8.35 3.59 -7.44
N LEU A 184 -8.10 2.49 -8.18
CA LEU A 184 -9.07 1.88 -9.10
C LEU A 184 -10.25 1.28 -8.34
N LYS A 185 -11.44 1.84 -8.60
CA LYS A 185 -12.71 1.35 -8.04
C LYS A 185 -13.14 0.04 -8.71
N SER A 186 -14.00 -0.70 -8.00
CA SER A 186 -14.73 -1.80 -8.63
C SER A 186 -15.75 -1.23 -9.62
N GLU A 187 -15.90 -1.89 -10.76
CA GLU A 187 -16.76 -1.46 -11.89
C GLU A 187 -17.77 -2.54 -12.27
N ASN A 188 -17.61 -3.74 -11.73
CA ASN A 188 -18.40 -4.94 -12.03
C ASN A 188 -18.34 -5.92 -10.84
N ASP A 189 -19.08 -7.01 -10.92
CA ASP A 189 -19.13 -8.04 -9.86
C ASP A 189 -17.91 -8.97 -9.85
N LEU A 190 -16.88 -8.67 -10.65
CA LEU A 190 -15.64 -9.44 -10.67
C LEU A 190 -14.72 -9.00 -9.53
N GLN A 191 -13.98 -9.95 -8.97
CA GLN A 191 -12.95 -9.63 -7.99
C GLN A 191 -11.83 -8.80 -8.64
N ILE A 192 -11.54 -9.05 -9.93
CA ILE A 192 -10.64 -8.23 -10.73
C ILE A 192 -11.45 -7.46 -11.78
N SER A 193 -11.78 -6.20 -11.46
CA SER A 193 -12.48 -5.28 -12.35
C SER A 193 -11.77 -5.11 -13.69
N ASP A 194 -12.51 -4.72 -14.74
CA ASP A 194 -11.97 -4.57 -16.09
C ASP A 194 -10.80 -3.59 -16.15
N SER A 195 -10.91 -2.47 -15.43
CA SER A 195 -9.81 -1.50 -15.32
C SER A 195 -8.56 -2.09 -14.65
N LYS A 196 -8.71 -2.83 -13.53
CA LYS A 196 -7.57 -3.49 -12.88
C LYS A 196 -6.96 -4.57 -13.78
N PHE A 197 -7.81 -5.36 -14.44
CA PHE A 197 -7.38 -6.37 -15.39
C PHE A 197 -6.54 -5.77 -16.52
N LYS A 198 -7.00 -4.67 -17.12
CA LYS A 198 -6.28 -4.04 -18.24
C LYS A 198 -4.91 -3.47 -17.83
N VAL A 199 -4.79 -2.97 -16.60
CA VAL A 199 -3.48 -2.56 -16.06
C VAL A 199 -2.55 -3.76 -15.92
N TYR A 200 -3.02 -4.87 -15.35
CA TYR A 200 -2.21 -6.07 -15.23
C TYR A 200 -1.81 -6.64 -16.60
N GLU A 201 -2.76 -6.72 -17.54
CA GLU A 201 -2.51 -7.15 -18.91
C GLU A 201 -1.40 -6.31 -19.55
N THR A 202 -1.56 -4.99 -19.54
CA THR A 202 -0.57 -4.06 -20.10
C THR A 202 0.81 -4.21 -19.44
N LEU A 203 0.84 -4.38 -18.11
CA LEU A 203 2.07 -4.55 -17.34
C LEU A 203 2.83 -5.82 -17.71
N PHE A 204 2.13 -6.93 -17.95
CA PHE A 204 2.75 -8.21 -18.28
C PHE A 204 3.04 -8.37 -19.77
N GLU A 205 2.24 -7.76 -20.65
CA GLU A 205 2.51 -7.69 -22.09
C GLU A 205 3.74 -6.85 -22.40
N SER A 206 4.00 -5.78 -21.63
CA SER A 206 5.19 -4.95 -21.80
C SER A 206 6.49 -5.56 -21.28
N GLY A 207 6.42 -6.72 -20.60
CA GLY A 207 7.59 -7.34 -20.01
C GLY A 207 8.17 -6.57 -18.82
N TYR A 208 7.33 -5.83 -18.07
CA TYR A 208 7.76 -5.04 -16.91
C TYR A 208 8.67 -5.83 -15.94
N LYS A 209 9.79 -5.20 -15.57
CA LYS A 209 10.72 -5.70 -14.56
C LYS A 209 10.74 -4.74 -13.37
N PRO A 210 10.73 -5.26 -12.13
CA PRO A 210 10.82 -4.42 -10.95
C PRO A 210 12.22 -3.80 -10.80
N GLU A 211 12.32 -2.75 -9.98
CA GLU A 211 13.51 -1.91 -9.83
C GLU A 211 14.66 -2.61 -9.10
N GLY A 212 14.36 -3.26 -7.98
CA GLY A 212 15.34 -3.90 -7.12
C GLY A 212 15.54 -5.39 -7.38
N PRO A 213 16.72 -5.94 -7.07
CA PRO A 213 17.01 -7.37 -7.22
C PRO A 213 16.18 -8.29 -6.31
N LEU A 214 15.55 -7.72 -5.28
CA LEU A 214 14.68 -8.40 -4.31
C LEU A 214 13.20 -8.11 -4.53
N ASP A 215 12.88 -7.14 -5.39
CA ASP A 215 11.51 -6.79 -5.71
C ASP A 215 10.89 -7.86 -6.62
N THR A 216 9.60 -8.13 -6.43
CA THR A 216 8.90 -9.14 -7.23
C THR A 216 7.53 -8.66 -7.67
N VAL A 217 7.03 -9.26 -8.75
CA VAL A 217 5.67 -9.03 -9.27
C VAL A 217 4.75 -10.22 -9.02
N ASN A 218 5.15 -11.16 -8.14
CA ASN A 218 4.40 -12.38 -7.86
C ASN A 218 2.96 -12.09 -7.40
N PHE A 219 2.76 -11.05 -6.58
CA PHE A 219 1.43 -10.67 -6.10
C PHE A 219 0.55 -10.21 -7.27
N TRP A 220 1.07 -9.37 -8.16
CA TRP A 220 0.35 -8.93 -9.35
C TRP A 220 0.10 -10.08 -10.34
N ARG A 221 1.02 -11.06 -10.44
CA ARG A 221 0.79 -12.28 -11.22
C ARG A 221 -0.38 -13.10 -10.68
N LYS A 222 -0.50 -13.23 -9.35
CA LYS A 222 -1.66 -13.88 -8.72
C LYS A 222 -2.96 -13.15 -9.11
N GLN A 223 -2.99 -11.83 -8.95
CA GLN A 223 -4.18 -11.02 -9.26
C GLN A 223 -4.54 -11.08 -10.75
N TYR A 224 -3.56 -10.99 -11.64
CA TYR A 224 -3.79 -11.13 -13.08
C TYR A 224 -4.27 -12.52 -13.46
N GLY A 225 -3.66 -13.56 -12.87
CA GLY A 225 -4.09 -14.94 -13.02
C GLY A 225 -5.55 -15.14 -12.64
N LEU A 226 -6.00 -14.56 -11.53
CA LEU A 226 -7.41 -14.58 -11.13
C LEU A 226 -8.31 -13.92 -12.18
N GLY A 227 -7.96 -12.70 -12.61
CA GLY A 227 -8.76 -11.98 -13.61
C GLY A 227 -8.85 -12.71 -14.96
N LEU A 228 -7.82 -13.48 -15.33
CA LEU A 228 -7.85 -14.36 -16.50
C LEU A 228 -8.79 -15.55 -16.29
N LEU A 229 -8.81 -16.16 -15.10
CA LEU A 229 -9.73 -17.25 -14.78
C LEU A 229 -11.19 -16.80 -14.79
N GLU A 230 -11.49 -15.64 -14.19
CA GLU A 230 -12.83 -15.03 -14.20
C GLU A 230 -13.35 -14.79 -15.63
N ARG A 231 -12.43 -14.58 -16.59
CA ARG A 231 -12.72 -14.37 -18.02
C ARG A 231 -12.60 -15.65 -18.85
N GLY A 232 -12.50 -16.83 -18.22
CA GLY A 232 -12.40 -18.12 -18.90
C GLY A 232 -11.07 -18.38 -19.62
N GLN A 233 -10.06 -17.53 -19.44
CA GLN A 233 -8.77 -17.58 -20.16
C GLN A 233 -7.76 -18.50 -19.47
N ILE A 234 -8.15 -19.75 -19.22
CA ILE A 234 -7.39 -20.72 -18.40
C ILE A 234 -5.97 -20.96 -18.92
N LYS A 235 -5.79 -21.06 -20.25
CA LYS A 235 -4.46 -21.29 -20.86
C LYS A 235 -3.49 -20.14 -20.55
N GLN A 236 -3.96 -18.90 -20.65
CA GLN A 236 -3.16 -17.72 -20.33
C GLN A 236 -2.90 -17.62 -18.84
N ALA A 237 -3.92 -17.90 -18.01
CA ALA A 237 -3.77 -17.90 -16.56
C ALA A 237 -2.66 -18.87 -16.11
N LYS A 238 -2.62 -20.09 -16.68
CA LYS A 238 -1.53 -21.06 -16.44
C LYS A 238 -0.17 -20.53 -16.86
N LYS A 239 -0.07 -19.88 -18.02
CA LYS A 239 1.19 -19.28 -18.53
C LYS A 239 1.73 -18.18 -17.61
N ILE A 240 0.86 -17.36 -17.02
CA ILE A 240 1.26 -16.33 -16.07
C ILE A 240 1.67 -16.95 -14.72
N ALA A 241 0.92 -17.96 -14.26
CA ALA A 241 1.09 -18.58 -12.95
C ALA A 241 2.36 -19.43 -12.82
N VAL A 242 2.88 -20.04 -13.89
CA VAL A 242 4.13 -20.82 -13.85
C VAL A 242 5.36 -19.98 -13.46
N ALA A 243 5.31 -18.67 -13.65
CA ALA A 243 6.38 -17.76 -13.24
C ALA A 243 6.25 -17.27 -11.79
N ILE A 244 5.24 -17.74 -11.04
CA ILE A 244 5.10 -17.43 -9.63
C ILE A 244 6.04 -18.34 -8.84
N THR A 245 7.00 -17.73 -8.14
CA THR A 245 8.01 -18.43 -7.34
C THR A 245 7.88 -18.16 -5.85
N ASN A 246 7.16 -17.11 -5.44
CA ASN A 246 7.01 -16.79 -4.03
C ASN A 246 6.16 -17.88 -3.33
N PRO A 247 6.69 -18.56 -2.30
CA PRO A 247 6.05 -19.72 -1.71
C PRO A 247 4.74 -19.41 -0.99
N SER A 248 4.65 -18.27 -0.28
CA SER A 248 3.41 -17.83 0.37
C SER A 248 2.31 -17.55 -0.64
N ILE A 249 2.65 -16.97 -1.80
CA ILE A 249 1.69 -16.75 -2.88
C ILE A 249 1.24 -18.08 -3.49
N LEU A 250 2.15 -19.02 -3.71
CA LEU A 250 1.79 -20.35 -4.21
C LEU A 250 0.86 -21.09 -3.25
N ARG A 251 1.14 -21.06 -1.94
CA ARG A 251 0.24 -21.58 -0.91
C ARG A 251 -1.14 -20.95 -1.00
N SER A 252 -1.20 -19.62 -1.09
CA SER A 252 -2.47 -18.90 -1.16
C SER A 252 -3.30 -19.24 -2.41
N ILE A 253 -2.65 -19.59 -3.51
CA ILE A 253 -3.32 -20.07 -4.74
C ILE A 253 -3.76 -21.53 -4.56
N TYR A 254 -2.91 -22.37 -3.94
CA TYR A 254 -3.17 -23.79 -3.72
C TYR A 254 -4.37 -24.05 -2.80
N ILE A 255 -4.61 -23.18 -1.82
CA ILE A 255 -5.70 -23.39 -0.84
C ILE A 255 -7.06 -22.85 -1.27
N ASP A 256 -7.11 -21.99 -2.28
CA ASP A 256 -8.31 -21.25 -2.69
C ASP A 256 -8.87 -21.78 -4.00
N LYS A 257 -10.12 -22.24 -3.98
CA LYS A 257 -10.76 -22.90 -5.11
C LYS A 257 -11.04 -21.95 -6.28
N ALA A 258 -11.02 -20.62 -6.06
CA ALA A 258 -11.05 -19.66 -7.16
C ALA A 258 -9.88 -19.87 -8.15
N TYR A 259 -8.80 -20.50 -7.72
CA TYR A 259 -7.64 -20.82 -8.53
C TYR A 259 -7.52 -22.31 -8.90
N GLU A 260 -8.57 -23.11 -8.67
CA GLU A 260 -8.58 -24.56 -8.94
C GLU A 260 -8.03 -24.94 -10.34
N PRO A 261 -8.36 -24.24 -11.44
CA PRO A 261 -7.82 -24.56 -12.76
C PRO A 261 -6.28 -24.48 -12.83
N LEU A 262 -5.64 -23.72 -11.95
CA LEU A 262 -4.19 -23.59 -11.87
C LEU A 262 -3.53 -24.72 -11.09
N TRP A 263 -4.23 -25.49 -10.24
CA TRP A 263 -3.63 -26.55 -9.42
C TRP A 263 -2.94 -27.67 -10.21
N THR A 264 -3.13 -27.70 -11.53
CA THR A 264 -2.47 -28.65 -12.43
C THR A 264 -1.04 -28.24 -12.85
N ILE A 265 -0.60 -27.00 -12.58
CA ILE A 265 0.76 -26.54 -12.91
C ILE A 265 1.79 -27.13 -11.93
N SER A 266 3.03 -27.33 -12.38
CA SER A 266 4.05 -28.14 -11.69
C SER A 266 4.29 -27.78 -10.21
N ASN A 267 4.31 -26.49 -9.87
CA ASN A 267 4.51 -25.96 -8.51
C ASN A 267 3.25 -26.01 -7.63
N LEU A 268 2.06 -26.22 -8.21
CA LEU A 268 0.78 -26.29 -7.49
C LEU A 268 0.14 -27.69 -7.50
N LYS A 269 0.75 -28.68 -8.15
CA LYS A 269 0.21 -30.06 -8.26
C LYS A 269 -0.03 -30.76 -6.93
N SER A 270 0.64 -30.33 -5.85
CA SER A 270 0.50 -30.91 -4.51
C SER A 270 1.06 -29.97 -3.46
N SER A 271 0.63 -30.13 -2.20
CA SER A 271 1.20 -29.45 -1.04
C SER A 271 2.72 -29.66 -0.95
N LYS A 272 3.24 -30.85 -1.28
CA LYS A 272 4.70 -31.13 -1.35
C LYS A 272 5.44 -30.22 -2.35
N ARG A 273 4.82 -29.88 -3.48
CA ARG A 273 5.41 -28.96 -4.47
C ARG A 273 5.40 -27.52 -3.98
N VAL A 274 4.34 -27.10 -3.31
CA VAL A 274 4.27 -25.81 -2.63
C VAL A 274 5.34 -25.71 -1.54
N MET A 275 5.54 -26.77 -0.75
CA MET A 275 6.58 -26.83 0.29
C MET A 275 7.99 -26.74 -0.29
N ARG A 276 8.27 -27.41 -1.41
CA ARG A 276 9.56 -27.27 -2.11
C ARG A 276 9.86 -25.83 -2.52
N ALA A 277 8.85 -25.02 -2.84
CA ALA A 277 9.07 -23.62 -3.20
C ALA A 277 9.65 -22.79 -2.03
N PHE A 278 9.44 -23.19 -0.77
CA PHE A 278 10.09 -22.53 0.37
C PHE A 278 11.60 -22.81 0.40
N GLU A 279 12.01 -24.06 0.12
CA GLU A 279 13.43 -24.43 0.02
C GLU A 279 14.10 -23.72 -1.17
N ASP A 280 13.42 -23.68 -2.32
CA ASP A 280 13.90 -22.97 -3.51
C ASP A 280 14.07 -21.47 -3.25
N ASP A 281 13.17 -20.87 -2.47
CA ASP A 281 13.25 -19.45 -2.11
C ASP A 281 14.42 -19.15 -1.17
N ILE A 282 14.73 -20.05 -0.22
CA ILE A 282 15.93 -19.94 0.63
C ILE A 282 17.18 -19.96 -0.24
N ASN A 283 17.33 -20.96 -1.12
CA ASN A 283 18.47 -21.06 -2.03
C ASN A 283 18.63 -19.78 -2.88
N ARG A 284 17.50 -19.19 -3.32
CA ARG A 284 17.49 -17.92 -4.07
C ARG A 284 17.97 -16.76 -3.19
N LEU A 285 17.46 -16.66 -1.97
CA LEU A 285 17.81 -15.60 -1.01
C LEU A 285 19.27 -15.67 -0.58
N GLU A 286 19.82 -16.87 -0.33
CA GLU A 286 21.25 -17.06 -0.03
C GLU A 286 22.16 -16.52 -1.14
N ARG A 287 21.84 -16.85 -2.41
CA ARG A 287 22.59 -16.32 -3.56
C ARG A 287 22.51 -14.80 -3.63
N LEU A 288 21.35 -14.22 -3.32
CA LEU A 288 21.13 -12.77 -3.33
C LEU A 288 21.89 -12.07 -2.20
N VAL A 289 21.88 -12.62 -0.99
CA VAL A 289 22.67 -12.11 0.15
C VAL A 289 24.16 -12.16 -0.16
N LYS A 290 24.65 -13.23 -0.79
CA LYS A 290 26.05 -13.33 -1.23
C LYS A 290 26.40 -12.30 -2.31
N LYS A 291 25.48 -12.04 -3.25
CA LYS A 291 25.70 -11.10 -4.36
C LYS A 291 25.59 -9.64 -3.93
N HIS A 292 24.77 -9.36 -2.90
CA HIS A 292 24.47 -8.03 -2.39
C HIS A 292 24.68 -8.00 -0.87
N PRO A 293 25.92 -8.18 -0.38
CA PRO A 293 26.21 -8.27 1.04
C PRO A 293 25.90 -6.98 1.81
N ASP A 294 25.81 -5.85 1.09
CA ASP A 294 25.53 -4.49 1.56
C ASP A 294 24.02 -4.17 1.72
N LYS A 295 23.14 -5.16 1.49
CA LYS A 295 21.67 -5.00 1.59
C LYS A 295 21.08 -5.76 2.78
N LEU A 296 20.43 -5.04 3.71
CA LEU A 296 19.69 -5.62 4.82
C LEU A 296 18.43 -6.36 4.35
N GLN A 297 17.77 -5.90 3.28
CA GLN A 297 16.52 -6.51 2.80
C GLN A 297 16.67 -8.01 2.52
N GLY A 298 17.78 -8.42 1.90
CA GLY A 298 18.04 -9.82 1.57
C GLY A 298 18.21 -10.67 2.83
N ARG A 299 18.97 -10.15 3.80
CA ARG A 299 19.21 -10.81 5.10
C ARG A 299 17.93 -10.95 5.90
N GLN A 300 17.11 -9.89 5.95
CA GLN A 300 15.80 -9.91 6.58
C GLN A 300 14.94 -11.05 6.03
N TYR A 301 14.80 -11.14 4.70
CA TYR A 301 13.99 -12.18 4.08
C TYR A 301 14.55 -13.58 4.31
N LEU A 302 15.88 -13.74 4.31
CA LEU A 302 16.51 -15.04 4.54
C LEU A 302 16.34 -15.52 5.99
N ILE A 303 16.51 -14.63 6.98
CA ILE A 303 16.24 -14.93 8.40
C ILE A 303 14.80 -15.42 8.55
N LYS A 304 13.84 -14.68 8.00
CA LYS A 304 12.43 -15.05 8.03
C LYS A 304 12.18 -16.39 7.35
N ALA A 305 12.74 -16.62 6.16
CA ALA A 305 12.56 -17.87 5.43
C ALA A 305 13.10 -19.08 6.20
N TYR A 306 14.26 -18.94 6.84
CA TYR A 306 14.80 -19.98 7.73
C TYR A 306 13.86 -20.30 8.89
N ALA A 307 13.39 -19.28 9.62
CA ALA A 307 12.43 -19.45 10.70
C ALA A 307 11.12 -20.12 10.22
N THR A 308 10.60 -19.70 9.06
CA THR A 308 9.35 -20.22 8.48
C THR A 308 9.38 -21.73 8.22
N ILE A 309 10.51 -22.29 7.79
CA ILE A 309 10.63 -23.75 7.58
C ILE A 309 11.20 -24.51 8.80
N GLY A 310 11.32 -23.84 9.96
CA GLY A 310 11.80 -24.44 11.20
C GLY A 310 13.32 -24.61 11.29
N LYS A 311 14.09 -24.01 10.37
CA LYS A 311 15.56 -23.95 10.42
C LYS A 311 16.03 -22.84 11.37
N LEU A 312 15.66 -22.98 12.64
CA LEU A 312 15.83 -21.94 13.65
C LEU A 312 17.31 -21.66 13.97
N ASP A 313 18.16 -22.70 13.96
CA ASP A 313 19.60 -22.52 14.23
C ASP A 313 20.29 -21.72 13.14
N GLU A 314 19.93 -21.94 11.87
CA GLU A 314 20.40 -21.14 10.74
C GLU A 314 19.88 -19.71 10.80
N ALA A 315 18.62 -19.52 11.21
CA ALA A 315 18.04 -18.18 11.42
C ALA A 315 18.79 -17.41 12.52
N VAL A 316 19.08 -18.04 13.65
CA VAL A 316 19.85 -17.45 14.77
C VAL A 316 21.26 -17.11 14.32
N LYS A 317 21.95 -18.05 13.66
CA LYS A 317 23.31 -17.83 13.16
C LYS A 317 23.38 -16.62 12.21
N LEU A 318 22.42 -16.50 11.29
CA LEU A 318 22.36 -15.37 10.37
C LEU A 318 21.96 -14.05 11.08
N ALA A 319 21.08 -14.11 12.07
CA ALA A 319 20.71 -12.98 12.90
C ALA A 319 21.93 -12.42 13.66
N ASP A 320 22.67 -13.28 14.36
CA ASP A 320 23.87 -12.92 15.11
C ASP A 320 24.96 -12.36 14.20
N LYS A 321 25.18 -12.99 13.04
CA LYS A 321 26.13 -12.46 12.05
C LYS A 321 25.70 -11.10 11.51
N THR A 322 24.40 -10.88 11.32
CA THR A 322 23.89 -9.60 10.84
C THR A 322 24.04 -8.50 11.89
N LEU A 323 23.88 -8.82 13.18
CA LEU A 323 24.16 -7.88 14.27
C LEU A 323 25.63 -7.49 14.32
N GLU A 324 26.54 -8.48 14.24
CA GLU A 324 27.98 -8.23 14.16
C GLU A 324 28.32 -7.35 12.95
N ASP A 325 27.76 -7.65 11.78
CA ASP A 325 28.00 -6.85 10.58
C ASP A 325 27.44 -5.43 10.73
N MET A 326 26.29 -5.23 11.36
CA MET A 326 25.73 -3.89 11.63
C MET A 326 26.57 -3.06 12.61
N GLU A 327 27.39 -3.69 13.45
CA GLU A 327 28.33 -3.00 14.33
C GLU A 327 29.66 -2.66 13.63
N ASN A 328 30.03 -3.41 12.59
CA ASN A 328 31.36 -3.36 11.96
C ASN A 328 31.39 -2.86 10.50
N PHE A 329 30.26 -2.78 9.80
CA PHE A 329 30.19 -2.22 8.43
C PHE A 329 30.14 -0.69 8.47
N ASP A 330 30.81 -0.04 7.50
CA ASP A 330 30.76 1.42 7.33
C ASP A 330 29.33 1.93 7.01
N SER A 331 28.52 1.14 6.28
CA SER A 331 27.04 1.29 6.19
C SER A 331 26.40 0.21 5.30
N PHE A 332 25.15 -0.16 5.62
CA PHE A 332 24.27 -0.87 4.67
C PHE A 332 23.58 0.17 3.77
N THR A 333 23.53 -0.08 2.45
CA THR A 333 23.03 0.91 1.49
C THR A 333 21.51 1.10 1.53
N ASP A 334 20.79 0.22 2.23
CA ASP A 334 19.34 0.27 2.44
C ASP A 334 18.97 0.36 3.94
N GLU A 335 19.92 0.72 4.80
CA GLU A 335 19.75 0.75 6.26
C GLU A 335 18.54 1.55 6.71
N ALA A 336 18.40 2.78 6.21
CA ALA A 336 17.32 3.69 6.59
C ALA A 336 15.91 3.12 6.36
N LYS A 337 15.77 2.12 5.47
CA LYS A 337 14.50 1.48 5.14
C LYS A 337 14.27 0.16 5.88
N TYR A 338 15.33 -0.56 6.25
CA TYR A 338 15.24 -1.94 6.73
C TYR A 338 15.80 -2.18 8.13
N LYS A 339 16.40 -1.18 8.79
CA LYS A 339 16.99 -1.34 10.13
C LYS A 339 15.96 -1.73 11.20
N ASN A 340 14.79 -1.11 11.20
CA ASN A 340 13.69 -1.50 12.09
C ASN A 340 13.20 -2.93 11.78
N TRP A 341 13.07 -3.28 10.50
CA TRP A 341 12.61 -4.59 10.06
C TRP A 341 13.60 -5.71 10.37
N ILE A 342 14.91 -5.47 10.27
CA ILE A 342 15.91 -6.49 10.63
C ILE A 342 15.87 -6.77 12.13
N PHE A 343 15.78 -5.73 12.98
CA PHE A 343 15.63 -5.93 14.43
C PHE A 343 14.32 -6.66 14.78
N ASN A 344 13.24 -6.39 14.05
CA ASN A 344 11.99 -7.13 14.21
C ASN A 344 12.18 -8.63 13.91
N GLU A 345 12.80 -9.00 12.78
CA GLU A 345 12.98 -10.42 12.44
C GLU A 345 13.93 -11.11 13.42
N ILE A 346 15.00 -10.43 13.86
CA ILE A 346 15.90 -10.93 14.90
C ILE A 346 15.13 -11.18 16.20
N ALA A 347 14.26 -10.26 16.61
CA ALA A 347 13.42 -10.43 17.78
C ALA A 347 12.50 -11.66 17.65
N TYR A 348 11.89 -11.88 16.47
CA TYR A 348 11.06 -13.06 16.21
C TYR A 348 11.83 -14.36 16.35
N VAL A 349 13.05 -14.43 15.82
CA VAL A 349 13.92 -15.60 15.98
C VAL A 349 14.23 -15.88 17.46
N TYR A 350 14.55 -14.85 18.24
CA TYR A 350 14.81 -15.01 19.67
C TYR A 350 13.55 -15.42 20.45
N TYR A 351 12.37 -14.93 20.07
CA TYR A 351 11.11 -15.41 20.62
C TYR A 351 10.87 -16.89 20.32
N GLU A 352 11.11 -17.35 19.09
CA GLU A 352 10.98 -18.77 18.73
C GLU A 352 11.99 -19.67 19.47
N LYS A 353 13.16 -19.14 19.80
CA LYS A 353 14.17 -19.80 20.65
C LYS A 353 13.79 -19.84 22.13
N GLY A 354 12.77 -19.08 22.54
CA GLY A 354 12.37 -18.94 23.95
C GLY A 354 13.20 -17.92 24.74
N ASP A 355 14.07 -17.16 24.09
CA ASP A 355 14.84 -16.07 24.70
C ASP A 355 14.04 -14.76 24.61
N TYR A 356 13.04 -14.66 25.49
CA TYR A 356 12.11 -13.53 25.48
C TYR A 356 12.76 -12.21 25.91
N GLU A 357 13.83 -12.27 26.71
CA GLU A 357 14.57 -11.08 27.13
C GLU A 357 15.24 -10.42 25.92
N ARG A 358 16.05 -11.19 25.16
CA ARG A 358 16.68 -10.67 23.94
C ARG A 358 15.64 -10.28 22.90
N GLY A 359 14.60 -11.11 22.72
CA GLY A 359 13.51 -10.80 21.80
C GLY A 359 12.85 -9.45 22.11
N ASN A 360 12.53 -9.18 23.38
CA ASN A 360 11.95 -7.91 23.82
C ASN A 360 12.93 -6.74 23.66
N ALA A 361 14.22 -6.94 23.94
CA ALA A 361 15.24 -5.91 23.75
C ALA A 361 15.37 -5.49 22.28
N TYR A 362 15.44 -6.44 21.34
CA TYR A 362 15.52 -6.14 19.91
C TYR A 362 14.20 -5.57 19.36
N MET A 363 13.05 -6.05 19.83
CA MET A 363 11.77 -5.51 19.39
C MET A 363 11.56 -4.07 19.88
N LEU A 364 12.03 -3.73 21.09
CA LEU A 364 12.05 -2.35 21.56
C LEU A 364 12.96 -1.46 20.69
N ARG A 365 14.15 -1.94 20.30
CA ARG A 365 15.02 -1.23 19.35
C ARG A 365 14.31 -1.02 18.02
N ALA A 366 13.66 -2.06 17.50
CA ALA A 366 12.89 -1.98 16.26
C ALA A 366 11.81 -0.89 16.36
N ALA A 367 11.01 -0.89 17.44
CA ALA A 367 9.93 0.06 17.70
C ALA A 367 10.41 1.50 17.97
N SER A 368 11.68 1.70 18.34
CA SER A 368 12.24 3.04 18.62
C SER A 368 12.80 3.75 17.38
N ILE A 369 12.89 3.05 16.23
CA ILE A 369 13.43 3.59 14.97
C ILE A 369 12.26 3.99 14.06
N SER A 370 12.22 5.23 13.55
CA SER A 370 11.18 5.68 12.60
C SER A 370 11.17 4.84 11.30
N GLU A 371 9.99 4.54 10.74
CA GLU A 371 9.83 3.63 9.58
C GLU A 371 10.26 4.22 8.23
N ASP A 372 10.53 5.53 8.14
CA ASP A 372 10.91 6.24 6.90
C ASP A 372 11.26 7.74 7.14
N GLY A 373 11.61 8.12 8.36
CA GLY A 373 11.75 9.53 8.76
C GLY A 373 10.42 10.23 9.04
N SER A 374 9.27 9.56 8.93
CA SER A 374 8.00 10.06 9.46
C SER A 374 7.98 10.08 10.99
N LYS A 375 7.11 10.92 11.57
CA LYS A 375 6.92 11.04 13.02
C LYS A 375 6.16 9.83 13.57
N GLY A 376 6.80 8.66 13.60
CA GLY A 376 6.27 7.46 14.25
C GLY A 376 6.82 6.16 13.68
N ASN A 377 6.88 5.14 14.53
CA ASN A 377 6.98 3.76 14.10
C ASN A 377 5.73 3.03 14.59
N ILE A 378 4.83 2.73 13.66
CA ILE A 378 3.53 2.18 14.04
C ILE A 378 3.60 0.66 13.98
N SER A 379 4.21 0.09 12.93
CA SER A 379 4.18 -1.36 12.73
C SER A 379 4.98 -2.10 13.81
N GLN A 380 6.19 -1.66 14.16
CA GLN A 380 6.99 -2.35 15.17
C GLN A 380 6.48 -2.09 16.58
N VAL A 381 5.84 -0.95 16.85
CA VAL A 381 5.13 -0.76 18.13
C VAL A 381 3.99 -1.76 18.26
N ILE A 382 3.15 -1.91 17.24
CA ILE A 382 2.07 -2.91 17.19
C ILE A 382 2.63 -4.34 17.38
N ASN A 383 3.71 -4.68 16.67
CA ASN A 383 4.34 -5.99 16.77
C ASN A 383 4.91 -6.25 18.18
N TYR A 384 5.50 -5.23 18.81
CA TYR A 384 6.05 -5.36 20.15
C TYR A 384 4.95 -5.59 21.18
N THR A 385 3.91 -4.77 21.13
CA THR A 385 2.81 -4.85 22.09
C THR A 385 2.04 -6.15 21.91
N ALA A 386 1.85 -6.63 20.67
CA ALA A 386 1.29 -7.96 20.42
C ALA A 386 2.15 -9.07 21.05
N LYS A 387 3.48 -9.02 20.89
CA LYS A 387 4.39 -10.02 21.50
C LYS A 387 4.41 -9.97 23.03
N LEU A 388 4.26 -8.79 23.63
CA LEU A 388 4.05 -8.67 25.09
C LEU A 388 2.73 -9.30 25.53
N LEU A 389 1.64 -9.09 24.77
CA LEU A 389 0.38 -9.80 25.04
C LEU A 389 0.54 -11.32 24.90
N ASN A 390 1.27 -11.79 23.89
CA ASN A 390 1.55 -13.23 23.72
C ASN A 390 2.21 -13.82 24.97
N GLN A 391 3.17 -13.09 25.57
CA GLN A 391 3.89 -13.41 26.80
C GLN A 391 3.08 -13.26 28.10
N ALA A 392 1.82 -12.82 28.04
CA ALA A 392 0.98 -12.47 29.18
C ALA A 392 1.42 -11.21 29.96
N GLU A 393 2.23 -10.35 29.36
CA GLU A 393 2.68 -9.05 29.89
C GLU A 393 1.67 -7.94 29.57
N TYR A 394 0.42 -8.11 30.00
CA TYR A 394 -0.72 -7.33 29.49
C TYR A 394 -0.64 -5.84 29.83
N GLN A 395 -0.31 -5.49 31.08
CA GLN A 395 -0.22 -4.08 31.49
C GLN A 395 0.95 -3.39 30.78
N LYS A 396 2.11 -4.06 30.71
CA LYS A 396 3.29 -3.58 30.00
C LYS A 396 3.01 -3.35 28.51
N ALA A 397 2.25 -4.23 27.86
CA ALA A 397 1.83 -4.05 26.48
C ALA A 397 1.02 -2.75 26.28
N LEU A 398 0.06 -2.48 27.16
CA LEU A 398 -0.77 -1.28 27.11
C LEU A 398 0.05 -0.01 27.40
N ASP A 399 0.96 -0.06 28.36
CA ASP A 399 1.82 1.07 28.73
C ASP A 399 2.79 1.42 27.60
N ILE A 400 3.44 0.42 26.99
CA ILE A 400 4.32 0.61 25.84
C ILE A 400 3.54 1.14 24.64
N GLN A 401 2.35 0.61 24.38
CA GLN A 401 1.50 1.10 23.30
C GLN A 401 1.15 2.58 23.49
N GLY A 402 0.73 2.98 24.70
CA GLY A 402 0.41 4.37 25.02
C GLY A 402 1.62 5.30 24.95
N LYS A 403 2.82 4.80 25.26
CA LYS A 403 4.07 5.57 25.26
C LYS A 403 4.66 5.78 23.87
N LEU A 404 4.64 4.74 23.02
CA LEU A 404 5.38 4.74 21.75
C LEU A 404 4.53 5.03 20.52
N LEU A 405 3.20 4.88 20.59
CA LEU A 405 2.35 5.25 19.46
C LEU A 405 2.41 6.76 19.23
N SER A 406 2.70 7.14 17.98
CA SER A 406 2.76 8.53 17.56
C SER A 406 1.37 9.17 17.51
N GLU A 407 1.33 10.48 17.77
CA GLU A 407 0.14 11.32 17.55
C GLU A 407 -0.31 11.40 16.08
N ALA A 408 0.59 11.09 15.13
CA ALA A 408 0.32 11.13 13.68
C ALA A 408 -0.79 10.17 13.23
N GLY A 409 -1.20 9.23 14.09
CA GLY A 409 -2.27 8.27 13.83
C GLY A 409 -1.83 7.10 12.92
N ALA A 410 -2.49 5.95 13.06
CA ALA A 410 -2.25 4.80 12.21
C ALA A 410 -3.17 4.80 10.97
N SER A 411 -2.85 3.93 10.00
CA SER A 411 -3.82 3.58 8.96
C SER A 411 -5.03 2.85 9.58
N ASP A 412 -6.19 2.84 8.91
CA ASP A 412 -7.36 2.04 9.34
C ASP A 412 -6.98 0.58 9.65
N TYR A 413 -6.07 -0.02 8.86
CA TYR A 413 -5.57 -1.37 9.10
C TYR A 413 -4.74 -1.49 10.39
N GLY A 414 -3.89 -0.49 10.67
CA GLY A 414 -3.06 -0.43 11.87
C GLY A 414 -3.87 -0.14 13.14
N ASP A 415 -4.86 0.76 13.05
CA ASP A 415 -5.81 1.06 14.13
C ASP A 415 -6.51 -0.20 14.63
N MET A 416 -6.90 -1.09 13.71
CA MET A 416 -7.52 -2.36 14.08
C MET A 416 -6.57 -3.24 14.93
N TRP A 417 -5.28 -3.28 14.63
CA TRP A 417 -4.33 -4.01 15.47
C TRP A 417 -4.10 -3.35 16.83
N ILE A 418 -4.06 -2.01 16.88
CA ILE A 418 -3.98 -1.23 18.11
C ILE A 418 -5.19 -1.54 19.02
N TRP A 419 -6.40 -1.58 18.44
CA TRP A 419 -7.62 -1.90 19.18
C TRP A 419 -7.71 -3.37 19.56
N TYR A 420 -7.17 -4.29 18.75
CA TYR A 420 -7.01 -5.69 19.15
C TYR A 420 -6.15 -5.78 20.42
N ASN A 421 -5.00 -5.11 20.43
CA ASN A 421 -4.10 -5.12 21.58
C ASN A 421 -4.78 -4.57 22.84
N GLN A 422 -5.55 -3.48 22.69
CA GLN A 422 -6.36 -2.91 23.78
C GLN A 422 -7.44 -3.87 24.26
N ALA A 423 -8.27 -4.38 23.34
CA ALA A 423 -9.39 -5.25 23.67
C ALA A 423 -8.94 -6.53 24.38
N CYS A 424 -7.87 -7.16 23.90
CA CYS A 424 -7.30 -8.35 24.51
C CYS A 424 -6.60 -8.03 25.83
N GLY A 425 -5.72 -7.02 25.86
CA GLY A 425 -4.99 -6.61 27.07
C GLY A 425 -5.92 -6.22 28.23
N TYR A 426 -6.91 -5.36 27.99
CA TYR A 426 -7.88 -4.97 29.01
C TYR A 426 -8.73 -6.15 29.48
N TYR A 427 -9.16 -7.03 28.56
CA TYR A 427 -9.94 -8.22 28.93
C TYR A 427 -9.14 -9.13 29.88
N LYS A 428 -7.87 -9.39 29.55
CA LYS A 428 -6.99 -10.25 30.37
C LYS A 428 -6.67 -9.65 31.74
N LEU A 429 -6.78 -8.33 31.88
CA LEU A 429 -6.66 -7.62 33.16
C LEU A 429 -7.98 -7.48 33.93
N GLY A 430 -9.09 -8.03 33.42
CA GLY A 430 -10.43 -7.87 34.04
C GLY A 430 -11.06 -6.48 33.86
N LYS A 431 -10.45 -5.61 33.04
CA LYS A 431 -10.91 -4.24 32.72
C LYS A 431 -11.98 -4.30 31.61
N LEU A 432 -13.14 -4.86 31.94
CA LEU A 432 -14.17 -5.25 30.96
C LEU A 432 -14.80 -4.06 30.21
N GLU A 433 -14.97 -2.91 30.86
CA GLU A 433 -15.52 -1.71 30.23
C GLU A 433 -14.59 -1.18 29.14
N GLN A 434 -13.30 -1.01 29.46
CA GLN A 434 -12.29 -0.57 28.49
C GLN A 434 -12.12 -1.57 27.34
N SER A 435 -12.18 -2.88 27.64
CA SER A 435 -12.17 -3.92 26.63
C SER A 435 -13.38 -3.80 25.69
N SER A 436 -14.58 -3.55 26.23
CA SER A 436 -15.81 -3.36 25.45
C SER A 436 -15.73 -2.15 24.52
N VAL A 437 -15.16 -1.04 24.98
CA VAL A 437 -14.92 0.16 24.16
C VAL A 437 -14.01 -0.15 22.97
N ALA A 438 -12.90 -0.85 23.19
CA ALA A 438 -12.01 -1.27 22.10
C ALA A 438 -12.68 -2.28 21.15
N MET A 439 -13.45 -3.23 21.70
CA MET A 439 -14.23 -4.19 20.91
C MET A 439 -15.27 -3.52 20.01
N LYS A 440 -15.93 -2.45 20.48
CA LYS A 440 -16.89 -1.71 19.66
C LYS A 440 -16.23 -1.13 18.41
N LYS A 441 -15.05 -0.50 18.57
CA LYS A 441 -14.28 0.05 17.44
C LYS A 441 -13.92 -1.03 16.41
N LEU A 442 -13.52 -2.22 16.88
CA LEU A 442 -13.23 -3.36 16.02
C LEU A 442 -14.47 -3.88 15.27
N VAL A 443 -15.64 -3.92 15.92
CA VAL A 443 -16.89 -4.35 15.28
C VAL A 443 -17.31 -3.36 14.19
N ASP A 444 -17.25 -2.07 14.50
CA ASP A 444 -17.69 -0.98 13.62
C ASP A 444 -16.85 -0.89 12.33
N LYS A 445 -15.59 -1.33 12.37
CA LYS A 445 -14.64 -1.31 11.24
C LYS A 445 -14.06 -2.68 10.87
N ARG A 446 -14.77 -3.77 11.16
CA ARG A 446 -14.27 -5.15 11.01
C ARG A 446 -13.71 -5.46 9.62
N GLU A 447 -14.26 -4.87 8.57
CA GLU A 447 -13.83 -5.02 7.18
C GLU A 447 -12.46 -4.40 6.89
N LYS A 448 -12.00 -3.45 7.72
CA LYS A 448 -10.66 -2.87 7.57
C LYS A 448 -9.55 -3.85 7.92
N ASN A 449 -9.82 -4.81 8.82
CA ASN A 449 -8.90 -5.86 9.20
C ASN A 449 -9.62 -6.97 9.98
N TYR A 450 -10.16 -7.94 9.25
CA TYR A 450 -10.85 -9.07 9.86
C TYR A 450 -9.98 -9.92 10.77
N ALA A 451 -8.66 -9.97 10.54
CA ALA A 451 -7.77 -10.78 11.36
C ALA A 451 -7.67 -10.22 12.79
N ALA A 452 -7.48 -8.91 12.93
CA ALA A 452 -7.49 -8.24 14.23
C ALA A 452 -8.81 -8.43 14.98
N TYR A 453 -9.94 -8.35 14.26
CA TYR A 453 -11.25 -8.62 14.83
C TYR A 453 -11.43 -10.09 15.25
N ALA A 454 -11.03 -11.05 14.42
CA ALA A 454 -11.11 -12.47 14.77
C ALA A 454 -10.22 -12.81 15.99
N MET A 455 -8.99 -12.29 16.05
CA MET A 455 -8.10 -12.50 17.18
C MET A 455 -8.64 -11.91 18.48
N SER A 456 -9.33 -10.77 18.45
CA SER A 456 -9.92 -10.19 19.66
C SER A 456 -11.05 -11.07 20.20
N LEU A 457 -11.87 -11.64 19.32
CA LEU A 457 -12.90 -12.62 19.69
C LEU A 457 -12.28 -13.90 20.27
N LEU A 458 -11.24 -14.44 19.63
CA LEU A 458 -10.55 -15.64 20.09
C LEU A 458 -9.84 -15.42 21.43
N CYS A 459 -9.22 -14.26 21.66
CA CYS A 459 -8.60 -13.90 22.94
C CYS A 459 -9.62 -13.92 24.10
N GLN A 460 -10.85 -13.52 23.81
CA GLN A 460 -11.98 -13.48 24.75
C GLN A 460 -12.83 -14.77 24.76
N ASN A 461 -12.37 -15.84 24.09
CA ASN A 461 -13.08 -17.12 23.95
C ASN A 461 -14.52 -16.98 23.38
N LYS A 462 -14.76 -15.98 22.53
CA LYS A 462 -16.04 -15.74 21.85
C LYS A 462 -16.18 -16.58 20.58
N ILE A 463 -16.19 -17.91 20.75
CA ILE A 463 -16.10 -18.90 19.67
C ILE A 463 -17.20 -18.73 18.60
N GLU A 464 -18.47 -18.59 19.00
CA GLU A 464 -19.58 -18.43 18.04
C GLU A 464 -19.47 -17.16 17.20
N ALA A 465 -19.06 -16.04 17.81
CA ALA A 465 -18.87 -14.78 17.09
C ALA A 465 -17.67 -14.89 16.13
N ALA A 466 -16.58 -15.54 16.56
CA ALA A 466 -15.43 -15.78 15.69
C ALA A 466 -15.83 -16.65 14.49
N ALA A 467 -16.57 -17.74 14.71
CA ALA A 467 -17.04 -18.63 13.65
C ALA A 467 -17.89 -17.88 12.61
N ARG A 468 -18.83 -17.03 13.06
CA ARG A 468 -19.59 -16.16 12.15
C ARG A 468 -18.69 -15.22 11.34
N SER A 469 -17.65 -14.67 11.97
CA SER A 469 -16.69 -13.83 11.24
C SER A 469 -15.96 -14.60 10.14
N TYR A 470 -15.58 -15.86 10.35
CA TYR A 470 -14.97 -16.69 9.30
C TYR A 470 -15.96 -17.05 8.19
N LEU A 471 -17.21 -17.40 8.53
CA LEU A 471 -18.23 -17.73 7.54
C LEU A 471 -18.49 -16.55 6.59
N VAL A 472 -18.65 -15.34 7.13
CA VAL A 472 -18.80 -14.12 6.33
C VAL A 472 -17.60 -13.92 5.39
N ARG A 473 -16.37 -14.05 5.90
CA ARG A 473 -15.17 -13.89 5.08
C ARG A 473 -15.02 -14.97 4.01
N LEU A 474 -15.38 -16.22 4.30
CA LEU A 474 -15.27 -17.32 3.34
C LEU A 474 -16.24 -17.15 2.15
N GLU A 475 -17.40 -16.56 2.40
CA GLU A 475 -18.37 -16.25 1.35
C GLU A 475 -17.94 -15.05 0.50
N ASP A 476 -17.29 -14.05 1.08
CA ASP A 476 -16.79 -12.85 0.41
C ASP A 476 -15.52 -13.13 -0.42
N PRO A 477 -15.55 -13.04 -1.77
CA PRO A 477 -14.36 -13.23 -2.60
C PRO A 477 -13.15 -12.40 -2.19
N GLU A 478 -13.34 -11.14 -1.77
CA GLU A 478 -12.24 -10.24 -1.41
C GLU A 478 -11.48 -10.72 -0.17
N HIS A 479 -12.19 -11.32 0.78
CA HIS A 479 -11.64 -11.70 2.09
C HIS A 479 -11.45 -13.21 2.27
N ARG A 480 -11.99 -14.03 1.37
CA ARG A 480 -11.95 -15.50 1.41
C ARG A 480 -10.55 -16.06 1.51
N ASN A 481 -9.64 -15.57 0.68
CA ASN A 481 -8.27 -16.08 0.64
C ASN A 481 -7.56 -15.91 2.01
N LEU A 482 -7.76 -14.76 2.66
CA LEU A 482 -7.22 -14.50 4.00
C LEU A 482 -7.88 -15.36 5.08
N ALA A 483 -9.19 -15.64 4.97
CA ALA A 483 -9.86 -16.57 5.88
C ALA A 483 -9.36 -18.01 5.71
N LEU A 484 -9.11 -18.44 4.47
CA LEU A 484 -8.51 -19.75 4.18
C LEU A 484 -7.09 -19.84 4.74
N GLU A 485 -6.26 -18.80 4.57
CA GLU A 485 -4.90 -18.73 5.13
C GLU A 485 -4.89 -18.87 6.67
N ALA A 486 -5.83 -18.21 7.35
CA ALA A 486 -5.97 -18.28 8.81
C ALA A 486 -6.38 -19.69 9.30
N LEU A 487 -7.18 -20.41 8.52
CA LEU A 487 -7.69 -21.74 8.89
C LEU A 487 -6.66 -22.87 8.65
N GLN A 488 -5.53 -22.59 8.02
CA GLN A 488 -4.48 -23.60 7.79
C GLN A 488 -3.83 -24.09 9.09
N ILE A 489 -3.30 -25.30 9.06
CA ILE A 489 -2.63 -25.93 10.20
C ILE A 489 -1.11 -25.79 10.03
N SER A 490 -0.43 -25.27 11.05
CA SER A 490 1.03 -25.09 11.07
C SER A 490 1.61 -25.86 12.27
N ASN A 491 2.94 -26.05 12.29
CA ASN A 491 3.62 -26.66 13.42
C ASN A 491 3.40 -25.84 14.70
N VAL A 492 3.23 -26.53 15.83
CA VAL A 492 3.21 -25.89 17.14
C VAL A 492 4.65 -25.53 17.51
N PRO A 493 4.94 -24.25 17.85
CA PRO A 493 6.28 -23.85 18.27
C PRO A 493 6.74 -24.62 19.51
N LYS A 494 8.04 -24.94 19.58
CA LYS A 494 8.64 -25.56 20.77
C LYS A 494 8.47 -24.69 22.02
N HIS A 495 8.64 -23.39 21.85
CA HIS A 495 8.47 -22.37 22.89
C HIS A 495 7.20 -21.56 22.60
N GLU A 496 6.04 -22.17 22.85
CA GLU A 496 4.75 -21.52 22.64
C GLU A 496 4.42 -20.55 23.79
N MET A 497 4.08 -19.30 23.45
CA MET A 497 3.72 -18.29 24.45
C MET A 497 2.28 -18.50 24.99
N PRO A 498 1.97 -18.07 26.23
CA PRO A 498 0.69 -18.35 26.87
C PRO A 498 -0.56 -17.96 26.06
N LEU A 499 -0.61 -16.74 25.51
CA LEU A 499 -1.76 -16.31 24.73
C LEU A 499 -1.79 -16.94 23.33
N ASP A 500 -0.64 -17.28 22.73
CA ASP A 500 -0.60 -18.03 21.46
C ASP A 500 -1.28 -19.39 21.61
N LYS A 501 -1.02 -20.10 22.71
CA LYS A 501 -1.70 -21.36 23.04
C LYS A 501 -3.21 -21.19 23.14
N ILE A 502 -3.69 -20.11 23.77
CA ILE A 502 -5.12 -19.81 23.89
C ILE A 502 -5.74 -19.56 22.51
N LEU A 503 -5.11 -18.70 21.71
CA LEU A 503 -5.58 -18.35 20.37
C LEU A 503 -5.62 -19.57 19.46
N ARG A 504 -4.56 -20.38 19.43
CA ARG A 504 -4.51 -21.62 18.65
C ARG A 504 -5.59 -22.62 19.09
N THR A 505 -5.76 -22.81 20.40
CA THR A 505 -6.78 -23.74 20.93
C THR A 505 -8.18 -23.28 20.57
N ASN A 506 -8.46 -21.98 20.65
CA ASN A 506 -9.76 -21.43 20.29
C ASN A 506 -10.00 -21.46 18.78
N LEU A 507 -8.98 -21.22 17.96
CA LEU A 507 -9.06 -21.36 16.51
C LEU A 507 -9.30 -22.82 16.11
N GLU A 508 -8.73 -23.79 16.82
CA GLU A 508 -8.99 -25.21 16.56
C GLU A 508 -10.47 -25.55 16.76
N LYS A 509 -11.10 -25.01 17.81
CA LYS A 509 -12.56 -25.14 18.01
C LYS A 509 -13.37 -24.57 16.85
N ILE A 510 -12.84 -23.60 16.08
CA ILE A 510 -13.49 -23.07 14.88
C ILE A 510 -13.25 -24.01 13.70
N ARG A 511 -12.00 -24.44 13.47
CA ARG A 511 -11.62 -25.30 12.35
C ARG A 511 -12.38 -26.62 12.33
N THR A 512 -12.71 -27.18 13.49
CA THR A 512 -13.42 -28.45 13.60
C THR A 512 -14.95 -28.33 13.52
N ARG A 513 -15.50 -27.12 13.40
CA ARG A 513 -16.97 -26.97 13.32
C ARG A 513 -17.51 -27.49 11.99
N PRO A 514 -18.66 -28.19 11.98
CA PRO A 514 -19.26 -28.69 10.75
C PRO A 514 -19.64 -27.60 9.73
N ASP A 515 -20.09 -26.42 10.19
CA ASP A 515 -20.44 -25.29 9.32
C ASP A 515 -19.20 -24.69 8.63
N ILE A 516 -18.11 -24.49 9.38
CA ILE A 516 -16.83 -24.03 8.86
C ILE A 516 -16.25 -25.04 7.86
N LEU A 517 -16.22 -26.33 8.19
CA LEU A 517 -15.71 -27.36 7.27
C LEU A 517 -16.51 -27.43 5.97
N ARG A 518 -17.84 -27.29 6.02
CA ARG A 518 -18.68 -27.19 4.81
C ARG A 518 -18.34 -25.96 3.98
N ALA A 519 -18.19 -24.79 4.62
CA ALA A 519 -17.82 -23.56 3.93
C ALA A 519 -16.43 -23.66 3.29
N VAL A 520 -15.45 -24.20 4.01
CA VAL A 520 -14.10 -24.46 3.49
C VAL A 520 -14.16 -25.40 2.28
N ASN A 521 -14.85 -26.55 2.37
CA ASN A 521 -14.95 -27.49 1.26
C ASN A 521 -15.63 -26.89 0.01
N LYS A 522 -16.52 -25.91 0.20
CA LYS A 522 -17.13 -25.15 -0.90
C LYS A 522 -16.11 -24.25 -1.59
N TYR A 523 -15.25 -23.58 -0.84
CA TYR A 523 -14.45 -22.45 -1.32
C TYR A 523 -12.93 -22.69 -1.40
N GLY A 524 -12.43 -23.81 -0.87
CA GLY A 524 -11.00 -24.06 -0.75
C GLY A 524 -10.68 -25.37 -0.04
N ARG A 525 -9.62 -25.36 0.77
CA ARG A 525 -9.16 -26.51 1.56
C ARG A 525 -8.39 -26.05 2.81
N ILE A 526 -8.30 -26.96 3.78
CA ILE A 526 -7.36 -26.86 4.91
C ILE A 526 -6.28 -27.92 4.71
N GLU A 527 -5.03 -27.50 4.87
CA GLU A 527 -3.85 -28.35 4.73
C GLU A 527 -2.99 -28.23 6.00
N ALA A 528 -2.27 -29.30 6.29
CA ALA A 528 -1.24 -29.33 7.32
C ALA A 528 0.11 -29.00 6.69
N TRP A 529 0.74 -27.95 7.18
CA TRP A 529 2.00 -27.43 6.67
C TRP A 529 3.10 -27.68 7.69
N SER A 530 4.22 -28.26 7.26
CA SER A 530 5.45 -28.36 8.06
C SER A 530 6.18 -27.01 8.11
N LEU A 531 5.46 -25.97 8.54
CA LEU A 531 5.93 -24.59 8.64
C LEU A 531 5.69 -24.07 10.05
N SER A 532 6.58 -23.21 10.52
CA SER A 532 6.35 -22.40 11.71
C SER A 532 5.35 -21.30 11.39
N ASN A 533 4.48 -20.95 12.34
CA ASN A 533 3.62 -19.78 12.19
C ASN A 533 4.40 -18.49 12.49
N THR A 534 5.07 -17.93 11.49
CA THR A 534 5.96 -16.77 11.68
C THR A 534 5.24 -15.42 11.72
N TYR A 535 3.98 -15.35 11.28
CA TYR A 535 3.18 -14.12 11.38
C TYR A 535 2.08 -14.25 12.43
N TRP A 536 2.21 -13.46 13.50
CA TRP A 536 1.30 -13.48 14.65
C TRP A 536 -0.14 -13.06 14.31
N GLY A 537 -0.34 -12.31 13.21
CA GLY A 537 -1.65 -11.81 12.81
C GLY A 537 -2.46 -12.71 11.87
N ASN A 538 -2.02 -13.95 11.59
CA ASN A 538 -2.72 -14.82 10.62
C ASN A 538 -3.92 -15.56 11.26
N TYR A 539 -5.02 -14.83 11.45
CA TYR A 539 -6.27 -15.30 12.06
C TYR A 539 -7.51 -14.78 11.31
#